data_AF-A0A5N6PV62-F1
#
_entry.id   AF-A0A5N6PV62-F1
#
_cell.length_a   1.000
_cell.length_b   1.000
_cell.length_c   1.000
_cell.angle_alpha   90.00
_cell.angle_beta   90.00
_cell.angle_gamma   90.00
#
_symmetry.space_group_name_H-M   'P 1'
#
loop_
_entity.id
_entity.type
_entity.pdbx_description
1 polymer ?
#
loop_
_entity_poly.entity_id
_entity_poly.type
_entity_poly.pdbx_seq_one_letter_code
_entity_poly.pdbx_strand_id
1 'polypeptide(L)'
;MKQKFSSMIDRYTHQQLRIGLVSPQQISTWSKKILPNGEIVGEVTKPYVFHYKTNKPEKDGLFCERIFGPIKSGICACGNYRVIGDEKEDPQFCEQCGVEFVDSRIQRYQMGYIKLAYPDPNFFTTRSFDTFRNREMSTGGGSIRQQLANLDLRMIIDYSLVEWKELEEEEPTGNEWEDRKVGRRKDFFAYMHEIG
;
A
#
# COMPACT_ATOMS: atom_id res chain seq x y z
N MET A 1 11.06 -11.18 36.17
CA MET A 1 11.49 -11.37 34.78
C MET A 1 10.52 -10.61 33.87
N LYS A 2 10.87 -9.38 33.47
CA LYS A 2 9.99 -8.56 32.61
C LYS A 2 10.34 -8.85 31.15
N GLN A 3 9.38 -9.40 30.41
CA GLN A 3 9.50 -9.66 28.98
C GLN A 3 9.68 -8.32 28.25
N LYS A 4 10.79 -8.19 27.52
CA LYS A 4 11.06 -7.08 26.62
C LYS A 4 10.10 -7.18 25.43
N PHE A 5 9.05 -6.37 25.43
CA PHE A 5 8.33 -6.03 24.20
C PHE A 5 9.28 -5.18 23.34
N SER A 6 10.00 -5.84 22.43
CA SER A 6 10.77 -5.17 21.40
C SER A 6 9.80 -4.70 20.31
N SER A 7 9.21 -3.51 20.47
CA SER A 7 8.61 -2.80 19.34
C SER A 7 9.74 -2.14 18.55
N MET A 8 10.47 -2.95 17.79
CA MET A 8 11.52 -2.50 16.90
C MET A 8 10.85 -2.01 15.61
N ILE A 9 10.35 -0.77 15.62
CA ILE A 9 10.17 -0.02 14.37
C ILE A 9 11.58 0.07 13.80
N ASP A 10 11.80 -0.54 12.63
CA ASP A 10 13.07 -0.58 11.91
C ASP A 10 13.52 0.85 11.59
N ARG A 11 14.28 1.44 12.52
CA ARG A 11 14.82 2.79 12.38
C ARG A 11 16.05 2.69 11.48
N TYR A 12 15.83 2.97 10.20
CA TYR A 12 16.82 3.41 9.22
C TYR A 12 18.05 2.50 8.99
N THR A 13 17.95 1.58 8.02
CA THR A 13 19.12 0.93 7.38
C THR A 13 19.15 1.09 5.86
N HIS A 14 18.41 2.03 5.30
CA HIS A 14 18.48 2.33 3.86
C HIS A 14 19.21 3.67 3.65
N GLN A 15 20.48 3.60 3.22
CA GLN A 15 21.33 4.78 2.99
C GLN A 15 20.93 5.57 1.74
N GLN A 16 20.21 4.96 0.80
CA GLN A 16 19.79 5.60 -0.44
C GLN A 16 18.52 4.95 -1.02
N LEU A 17 17.57 5.76 -1.47
CA LEU A 17 16.46 5.34 -2.31
C LEU A 17 16.86 5.46 -3.79
N ARG A 18 16.65 4.40 -4.57
CA ARG A 18 16.91 4.40 -6.02
C ARG A 18 15.61 4.21 -6.78
N ILE A 19 15.41 5.06 -7.78
CA ILE A 19 14.29 4.97 -8.73
C ILE A 19 14.91 4.72 -10.10
N GLY A 20 14.35 3.77 -10.84
CA GLY A 20 14.86 3.37 -12.15
C GLY A 20 13.76 2.86 -13.05
N LEU A 21 14.07 2.75 -14.33
CA LEU A 21 13.18 2.12 -15.31
C LEU A 21 13.09 0.62 -15.04
N VAL A 22 11.91 0.05 -15.31
CA VAL A 22 11.61 -1.37 -15.10
C VAL A 22 11.36 -2.01 -16.46
N SER A 23 12.03 -3.12 -16.74
CA SER A 23 11.80 -3.88 -17.98
C SER A 23 10.47 -4.67 -17.90
N PRO A 24 9.83 -4.99 -19.05
CA PRO A 24 8.63 -5.82 -19.07
C PRO A 24 8.83 -7.20 -18.41
N GLN A 25 10.04 -7.75 -18.50
CA GLN A 25 10.41 -9.00 -17.82
C GLN A 25 10.40 -8.81 -16.30
N GLN A 26 10.92 -7.70 -15.78
CA GLN A 26 10.90 -7.42 -14.33
C GLN A 26 9.48 -7.25 -13.79
N ILE A 27 8.60 -6.53 -14.51
CA ILE A 27 7.19 -6.38 -14.13
C ILE A 27 6.51 -7.76 -14.04
N SER A 28 6.77 -8.60 -15.05
CA SER A 28 6.27 -9.98 -15.06
C SER A 28 6.76 -10.78 -13.86
N THR A 29 8.04 -10.66 -13.48
CA THR A 29 8.61 -11.36 -12.32
C THR A 29 7.97 -10.93 -11.01
N TRP A 30 7.71 -9.63 -10.81
CA TRP A 30 7.07 -9.13 -9.58
C TRP A 30 5.60 -9.52 -9.45
N SER A 31 4.93 -9.71 -10.59
CA SER A 31 3.48 -9.91 -10.62
C SER A 31 3.07 -11.38 -10.74
N LYS A 32 3.93 -12.24 -11.27
CA LYS A 32 3.62 -13.65 -11.49
C LYS A 32 3.77 -14.48 -10.22
N LYS A 33 2.82 -15.40 -10.02
CA LYS A 33 2.86 -16.46 -9.01
C LYS A 33 2.66 -17.81 -9.69
N ILE A 34 3.28 -18.85 -9.14
CA ILE A 34 3.10 -20.23 -9.58
C ILE A 34 2.25 -20.93 -8.53
N LEU A 35 1.09 -21.43 -8.96
CA LEU A 35 0.20 -22.22 -8.10
C LEU A 35 0.71 -23.67 -7.98
N PRO A 36 0.26 -24.43 -6.96
CA PRO A 36 0.67 -25.84 -6.77
C PRO A 36 0.36 -26.76 -7.95
N ASN A 37 -0.63 -26.40 -8.78
CA ASN A 37 -0.98 -27.11 -10.01
C ASN A 37 -0.06 -26.79 -11.20
N GLY A 38 0.95 -25.92 -11.02
CA GLY A 38 1.84 -25.44 -12.08
C GLY A 38 1.28 -24.27 -12.91
N GLU A 39 0.07 -23.78 -12.61
CA GLU A 39 -0.53 -22.63 -13.31
C GLU A 39 0.17 -21.33 -12.92
N ILE A 40 0.51 -20.51 -13.92
CA ILE A 40 1.07 -19.17 -13.71
C ILE A 40 -0.09 -18.17 -13.62
N VAL A 41 -0.20 -17.48 -12.48
CA VAL A 41 -1.20 -16.45 -12.21
C VAL A 41 -0.52 -15.09 -12.08
N GLY A 42 -1.23 -14.01 -12.40
CA GLY A 42 -0.74 -12.64 -12.28
C GLY A 42 -1.23 -11.72 -13.39
N GLU A 43 -1.68 -12.31 -14.51
CA GLU A 43 -2.25 -11.58 -15.63
C GLU A 43 -3.73 -11.29 -15.41
N VAL A 44 -4.11 -10.03 -15.52
CA VAL A 44 -5.51 -9.62 -15.61
C VAL A 44 -5.94 -9.69 -17.06
N THR A 45 -6.80 -10.65 -17.38
CA THR A 45 -7.25 -10.93 -18.75
C THR A 45 -8.63 -10.36 -19.05
N LYS A 46 -9.46 -10.20 -18.01
CA LYS A 46 -10.83 -9.70 -18.14
C LYS A 46 -10.95 -8.28 -17.60
N PRO A 47 -11.73 -7.39 -18.26
CA PRO A 47 -11.95 -6.03 -17.78
C PRO A 47 -12.97 -5.95 -16.63
N TYR A 48 -13.55 -7.08 -16.21
CA TYR A 48 -14.62 -7.11 -15.23
C TYR A 48 -14.09 -6.96 -13.79
N VAL A 49 -14.91 -6.33 -12.95
CA VAL A 49 -14.56 -5.92 -11.58
C VAL A 49 -15.25 -6.83 -10.57
N PHE A 50 -16.57 -6.71 -10.44
CA PHE A 50 -17.40 -7.54 -9.56
C PHE A 50 -18.59 -8.12 -10.32
N HIS A 51 -19.01 -9.31 -9.92
CA HIS A 51 -20.23 -9.91 -10.44
C HIS A 51 -21.47 -9.21 -9.84
N TYR A 52 -22.38 -8.75 -10.71
CA TYR A 52 -23.51 -7.88 -10.35
C TYR A 52 -24.47 -8.43 -9.28
N LYS A 53 -24.63 -9.75 -9.16
CA LYS A 53 -25.53 -10.35 -8.13
C LYS A 53 -24.82 -10.66 -6.83
N THR A 54 -23.57 -11.10 -6.90
CA THR A 54 -22.87 -11.69 -5.76
C THR A 54 -21.92 -10.70 -5.11
N ASN A 55 -21.63 -9.57 -5.77
CA ASN A 55 -20.60 -8.60 -5.39
C ASN A 55 -19.23 -9.26 -5.12
N LYS A 56 -19.00 -10.45 -5.69
CA LYS A 56 -17.72 -11.14 -5.63
C LYS A 56 -16.83 -10.68 -6.78
N PRO A 57 -15.50 -10.58 -6.57
CA PRO A 57 -14.59 -10.25 -7.65
C PRO A 57 -14.66 -11.27 -8.77
N GLU A 58 -14.60 -10.77 -10.00
CA GLU A 58 -14.57 -11.64 -11.18
C GLU A 58 -13.23 -12.37 -11.32
N LYS A 59 -13.29 -13.64 -11.71
CA LYS A 59 -12.08 -14.45 -11.92
C LYS A 59 -11.29 -13.91 -13.10
N ASP A 60 -10.00 -13.68 -12.87
CA ASP A 60 -9.04 -13.06 -13.80
C ASP A 60 -9.38 -11.60 -14.16
N GLY A 61 -10.21 -10.96 -13.34
CA GLY A 61 -10.55 -9.53 -13.39
C GLY A 61 -9.65 -8.65 -12.53
N LEU A 62 -9.98 -7.35 -12.46
CA LEU A 62 -9.18 -6.31 -11.80
C LEU A 62 -9.01 -6.51 -10.28
N PHE A 63 -9.90 -7.28 -9.65
CA PHE A 63 -9.87 -7.54 -8.20
C PHE A 63 -9.79 -9.05 -7.90
N CYS A 64 -9.30 -9.84 -8.85
CA CYS A 64 -9.24 -11.29 -8.69
C CYS A 64 -8.42 -11.69 -7.46
N GLU A 65 -9.07 -12.36 -6.50
CA GLU A 65 -8.44 -12.80 -5.25
C GLU A 65 -7.26 -13.75 -5.49
N ARG A 66 -7.26 -14.47 -6.62
CA ARG A 66 -6.18 -15.37 -7.03
C ARG A 66 -4.91 -14.61 -7.41
N ILE A 67 -5.05 -13.39 -7.92
CA ILE A 67 -3.93 -12.52 -8.33
C ILE A 67 -3.47 -11.69 -7.13
N PHE A 68 -4.40 -10.94 -6.51
CA PHE A 68 -4.06 -9.92 -5.51
C PHE A 68 -4.11 -10.42 -4.07
N GLY A 69 -4.75 -11.56 -3.82
CA GLY A 69 -4.94 -12.13 -2.47
C GLY A 69 -6.38 -12.05 -1.96
N PRO A 70 -6.67 -12.67 -0.81
CA PRO A 70 -8.03 -12.85 -0.31
C PRO A 70 -8.64 -11.53 0.21
N ILE A 71 -9.96 -11.36 0.07
CA ILE A 71 -10.69 -10.20 0.63
C ILE A 71 -10.61 -10.18 2.16
N LYS A 72 -10.72 -11.35 2.79
CA LYS A 72 -10.65 -11.51 4.23
C LYS A 72 -9.49 -12.42 4.58
N SER A 73 -8.71 -12.02 5.58
CA SER A 73 -7.55 -12.77 6.07
C SER A 73 -7.89 -14.23 6.34
N GLY A 74 -7.15 -15.15 5.71
CA GLY A 74 -7.29 -16.59 5.90
C GLY A 74 -8.54 -17.22 5.25
N ILE A 75 -9.37 -16.45 4.52
CA ILE A 75 -10.58 -16.97 3.86
C ILE A 75 -10.39 -16.90 2.34
N CYS A 76 -10.54 -18.04 1.66
CA CYS A 76 -10.48 -18.09 0.19
C CYS A 76 -11.82 -17.72 -0.46
N ALA A 77 -11.84 -17.48 -1.78
CA ALA A 77 -13.06 -17.14 -2.54
C ALA A 77 -14.21 -18.17 -2.43
N CYS A 78 -13.88 -19.45 -2.20
CA CYS A 78 -14.85 -20.53 -1.97
C CYS A 78 -15.50 -20.46 -0.58
N GLY A 79 -14.89 -19.75 0.36
CA GLY A 79 -15.33 -19.67 1.75
C GLY A 79 -14.59 -20.61 2.71
N ASN A 80 -13.59 -21.38 2.25
CA ASN A 80 -12.75 -22.16 3.14
C ASN A 80 -11.88 -21.22 3.99
N TYR A 81 -11.78 -21.51 5.28
CA TYR A 81 -10.98 -20.73 6.24
C TYR A 81 -9.76 -21.54 6.69
N ARG A 82 -8.63 -20.86 6.82
CA ARG A 82 -7.41 -21.37 7.45
C ARG A 82 -6.76 -20.31 8.32
N VAL A 83 -6.15 -20.76 9.42
CA VAL A 83 -5.41 -19.89 10.33
C VAL A 83 -4.10 -19.48 9.65
N ILE A 84 -3.82 -18.17 9.66
CA ILE A 84 -2.58 -17.63 9.09
C ILE A 84 -1.44 -17.87 10.08
N GLY A 85 -0.34 -18.46 9.61
CA GLY A 85 0.86 -18.68 10.40
C GLY A 85 0.94 -20.05 11.10
N ASP A 86 -0.07 -20.91 10.95
CA ASP A 86 0.06 -22.32 11.31
C ASP A 86 0.89 -23.01 10.21
N GLU A 87 2.21 -23.15 10.42
CA GLU A 87 3.18 -23.84 9.55
C GLU A 87 2.99 -25.37 9.50
N LYS A 88 1.79 -25.88 9.81
CA LYS A 88 1.49 -27.30 9.60
C LYS A 88 1.44 -27.57 8.09
N GLU A 89 1.62 -28.83 7.70
CA GLU A 89 1.69 -29.37 6.32
C GLU A 89 0.51 -29.02 5.38
N ASP A 90 -0.34 -28.10 5.78
CA ASP A 90 -1.51 -27.63 5.08
C ASP A 90 -1.13 -26.80 3.82
N PRO A 91 -1.80 -27.05 2.67
CA PRO A 91 -1.52 -26.30 1.46
C PRO A 91 -1.74 -24.79 1.61
N GLN A 92 -0.74 -24.01 1.22
CA GLN A 92 -0.77 -22.53 1.24
C GLN A 92 -1.87 -21.94 0.33
N PHE A 93 -2.30 -22.68 -0.69
CA PHE A 93 -3.31 -22.27 -1.65
C PHE A 93 -4.54 -23.18 -1.55
N CYS A 94 -5.71 -22.62 -1.80
CA CYS A 94 -6.93 -23.40 -1.95
C CYS A 94 -6.86 -24.24 -3.24
N GLU A 95 -7.03 -25.56 -3.14
CA GLU A 95 -7.00 -26.47 -4.30
C GLU A 95 -8.10 -26.18 -5.33
N GLN A 96 -9.23 -25.60 -4.90
CA GLN A 96 -10.40 -25.35 -5.75
C GLN A 96 -10.34 -24.00 -6.47
N CYS A 97 -9.99 -22.92 -5.77
CA CYS A 97 -9.96 -21.57 -6.34
C CYS A 97 -8.56 -20.99 -6.56
N GLY A 98 -7.51 -21.62 -6.03
CA GLY A 98 -6.12 -21.14 -6.14
C GLY A 98 -5.82 -19.87 -5.31
N VAL A 99 -6.74 -19.41 -4.46
CA VAL A 99 -6.51 -18.24 -3.59
C VAL A 99 -5.57 -18.65 -2.45
N GLU A 100 -4.60 -17.79 -2.19
CA GLU A 100 -3.61 -17.94 -1.13
C GLU A 100 -4.21 -17.65 0.26
N PHE A 101 -3.94 -18.51 1.24
CA PHE A 101 -4.38 -18.31 2.62
C PHE A 101 -3.43 -17.37 3.37
N VAL A 102 -3.60 -16.08 3.15
CA VAL A 102 -2.76 -15.01 3.74
C VAL A 102 -3.59 -13.87 4.32
N ASP A 103 -2.93 -12.92 4.95
CA ASP A 103 -3.54 -11.69 5.42
C ASP A 103 -4.02 -10.83 4.24
N SER A 104 -5.25 -10.30 4.31
CA SER A 104 -5.82 -9.50 3.22
C SER A 104 -5.06 -8.20 2.94
N ARG A 105 -4.18 -7.76 3.85
CA ARG A 105 -3.25 -6.64 3.63
C ARG A 105 -2.33 -6.87 2.42
N ILE A 106 -2.10 -8.11 2.00
CA ILE A 106 -1.27 -8.41 0.82
C ILE A 106 -1.78 -7.75 -0.46
N GLN A 107 -3.09 -7.48 -0.57
CA GLN A 107 -3.68 -6.78 -1.73
C GLN A 107 -3.12 -5.37 -1.94
N ARG A 108 -2.49 -4.77 -0.92
CA ARG A 108 -1.86 -3.45 -1.02
C ARG A 108 -0.47 -3.49 -1.64
N TYR A 109 0.16 -4.67 -1.65
CA TYR A 109 1.56 -4.85 -2.03
C TYR A 109 1.71 -5.79 -3.24
N GLN A 110 0.76 -6.70 -3.43
CA GLN A 110 0.77 -7.67 -4.50
C GLN A 110 0.51 -7.00 -5.85
N MET A 111 1.45 -7.16 -6.79
CA MET A 111 1.30 -6.64 -8.14
C MET A 111 0.60 -7.64 -9.06
N GLY A 112 -0.17 -7.09 -10.01
CA GLY A 112 -0.70 -7.78 -11.18
C GLY A 112 -0.24 -7.06 -12.44
N TYR A 113 -0.37 -7.70 -13.60
CA TYR A 113 -0.01 -7.09 -14.87
C TYR A 113 -1.05 -7.34 -15.95
N ILE A 114 -1.07 -6.48 -16.97
CA ILE A 114 -1.88 -6.65 -18.18
C ILE A 114 -0.89 -6.78 -19.33
N LYS A 115 -1.00 -7.87 -20.09
CA LYS A 115 -0.17 -8.06 -21.28
C LYS A 115 -0.78 -7.30 -22.44
N LEU A 116 -0.07 -6.30 -22.94
CA LEU A 116 -0.49 -5.57 -24.14
C LEU A 116 -0.25 -6.42 -25.39
N ALA A 117 -1.20 -6.39 -26.32
CA ALA A 117 -1.09 -7.11 -27.60
C ALA A 117 0.03 -6.56 -28.49
N TYR A 118 0.29 -5.26 -28.41
CA TYR A 118 1.37 -4.55 -29.08
C TYR A 118 2.00 -3.54 -28.11
N PRO A 119 3.33 -3.37 -28.08
CA PRO A 119 3.94 -2.31 -27.29
C PRO A 119 3.48 -0.96 -27.85
N ASP A 120 2.75 -0.16 -27.07
CA ASP A 120 2.34 1.18 -27.49
C ASP A 120 3.36 2.23 -27.01
N PRO A 121 4.37 2.61 -27.83
CA PRO A 121 5.33 3.64 -27.46
C PRO A 121 4.66 5.02 -27.29
N ASN A 122 3.46 5.22 -27.87
CA ASN A 122 2.73 6.48 -27.77
C ASN A 122 2.00 6.66 -26.42
N PHE A 123 1.93 5.64 -25.56
CA PHE A 123 1.41 5.81 -24.21
C PHE A 123 2.39 6.58 -23.30
N PHE A 124 3.69 6.41 -23.53
CA PHE A 124 4.75 7.01 -22.72
C PHE A 124 5.41 8.24 -23.37
N THR A 125 4.90 8.73 -24.51
CA THR A 125 5.28 10.06 -24.98
C THR A 125 4.95 11.08 -23.90
N THR A 126 5.81 12.08 -23.71
CA THR A 126 5.73 13.07 -22.61
C THR A 126 4.30 13.59 -22.44
N ARG A 127 3.61 13.87 -23.56
CA ARG A 127 2.26 14.41 -23.60
C ARG A 127 1.16 13.44 -23.15
N SER A 128 1.23 12.17 -23.51
CA SER A 128 0.23 11.14 -23.14
C SER A 128 0.45 10.66 -21.72
N PHE A 129 1.70 10.47 -21.30
CA PHE A 129 2.06 10.22 -19.90
C PHE A 129 1.65 11.37 -18.99
N ASP A 130 1.88 12.63 -19.38
CA ASP A 130 1.41 13.80 -18.62
C ASP A 130 -0.11 13.81 -18.49
N THR A 131 -0.83 13.48 -19.57
CA THR A 131 -2.29 13.43 -19.55
C THR A 131 -2.83 12.29 -18.67
N PHE A 132 -2.19 11.12 -18.68
CA PHE A 132 -2.54 9.97 -17.85
C PHE A 132 -2.22 10.22 -16.37
N ARG A 133 -1.01 10.70 -16.07
CA ARG A 133 -0.59 11.16 -14.73
C ARG A 133 -1.59 12.18 -14.19
N ASN A 134 -1.98 13.16 -15.00
CA ASN A 134 -2.96 14.18 -14.62
C ASN A 134 -4.42 13.68 -14.60
N ARG A 135 -4.73 12.44 -15.00
CA ARG A 135 -6.09 11.86 -14.87
C ARG A 135 -6.18 10.89 -13.69
N GLU A 136 -5.24 9.96 -13.58
CA GLU A 136 -5.18 8.97 -12.50
C GLU A 136 -4.75 9.60 -11.16
N MET A 137 -3.77 10.51 -11.17
CA MET A 137 -3.52 11.34 -10.00
C MET A 137 -4.58 12.43 -9.82
N SER A 138 -5.65 12.52 -10.62
CA SER A 138 -6.73 13.49 -10.39
C SER A 138 -7.94 12.89 -9.69
N THR A 139 -8.17 11.58 -9.79
CA THR A 139 -9.19 10.91 -8.99
C THR A 139 -8.74 10.68 -7.54
N GLY A 140 -7.43 10.49 -7.28
CA GLY A 140 -6.87 10.43 -5.93
C GLY A 140 -6.04 11.66 -5.53
N GLY A 141 -5.14 12.11 -6.40
CA GLY A 141 -4.24 13.24 -6.12
C GLY A 141 -4.82 14.63 -6.43
N GLY A 142 -5.95 14.72 -7.15
CA GLY A 142 -6.65 15.97 -7.43
C GLY A 142 -7.32 16.49 -6.17
N SER A 143 -7.96 15.60 -5.41
CA SER A 143 -8.48 15.91 -4.07
C SER A 143 -7.37 16.28 -3.09
N ILE A 144 -6.21 15.59 -3.14
CA ILE A 144 -5.05 15.92 -2.31
C ILE A 144 -4.47 17.30 -2.71
N ARG A 145 -4.30 17.58 -4.01
CA ARG A 145 -3.82 18.89 -4.50
C ARG A 145 -4.81 20.01 -4.20
N GLN A 146 -6.12 19.77 -4.25
CA GLN A 146 -7.13 20.79 -3.98
C GLN A 146 -7.25 21.07 -2.47
N GLN A 147 -7.05 20.05 -1.62
CA GLN A 147 -6.86 20.23 -0.18
C GLN A 147 -5.55 20.98 0.12
N LEU A 148 -4.45 20.60 -0.54
CA LEU A 148 -3.14 21.24 -0.37
C LEU A 148 -3.03 22.64 -1.03
N ALA A 149 -3.85 22.96 -2.03
CA ALA A 149 -3.86 24.27 -2.69
C ALA A 149 -4.59 25.33 -1.87
N ASN A 150 -5.54 24.93 -1.02
CA ASN A 150 -6.20 25.80 -0.05
C ASN A 150 -5.42 25.91 1.26
N LEU A 151 -4.48 24.99 1.48
CA LEU A 151 -3.54 24.99 2.59
C LEU A 151 -2.34 25.85 2.17
N ASP A 152 -2.41 27.16 2.43
CA ASP A 152 -1.24 28.02 2.28
C ASP A 152 -0.15 27.46 3.20
N LEU A 153 0.83 26.75 2.61
CA LEU A 153 1.90 26.07 3.33
C LEU A 153 2.62 27.05 4.26
N ARG A 154 2.65 28.33 3.89
CA ARG A 154 3.23 29.42 4.70
C ARG A 154 2.43 29.66 5.97
N MET A 155 1.10 29.72 5.84
CA MET A 155 0.19 29.85 6.97
C MET A 155 0.28 28.64 7.90
N ILE A 156 0.44 27.42 7.37
CA ILE A 156 0.61 26.21 8.19
C ILE A 156 1.94 26.20 8.91
N ILE A 157 3.02 26.62 8.25
CA ILE A 157 4.34 26.74 8.88
C ILE A 157 4.29 27.78 10.00
N ASP A 158 3.66 28.93 9.76
CA ASP A 158 3.51 30.00 10.75
C ASP A 158 2.65 29.56 11.95
N TYR A 159 1.52 28.90 11.72
CA TYR A 159 0.68 28.34 12.79
C TYR A 159 1.37 27.23 13.56
N SER A 160 2.09 26.34 12.86
CA SER A 160 2.87 25.28 13.50
C SER A 160 3.96 25.87 14.38
N LEU A 161 4.65 26.93 13.95
CA LEU A 161 5.67 27.62 14.74
C LEU A 161 5.11 28.29 16.00
N VAL A 162 3.88 28.79 15.96
CA VAL A 162 3.19 29.33 17.14
C VAL A 162 2.82 28.20 18.10
N GLU A 163 2.19 27.13 17.58
CA GLU A 163 1.83 25.94 18.36
C GLU A 163 3.07 25.32 19.04
N TRP A 164 4.24 25.41 18.41
CA TRP A 164 5.51 25.03 18.99
C TRP A 164 5.90 25.75 20.25
N LYS A 165 5.83 27.07 20.19
CA LYS A 165 6.23 27.93 21.32
C LYS A 165 5.31 27.67 22.50
N GLU A 166 4.03 27.48 22.24
CA GLU A 166 3.04 27.09 23.25
C GLU A 166 3.36 25.73 23.87
N LEU A 167 3.70 24.73 23.05
CA LEU A 167 4.08 23.40 23.54
C LEU A 167 5.43 23.41 24.29
N GLU A 168 6.39 24.26 23.92
CA GLU A 168 7.67 24.40 24.61
C GLU A 168 7.49 24.95 26.04
N GLU A 169 6.50 25.82 26.23
CA GLU A 169 6.10 26.38 27.52
C GLU A 169 5.23 25.44 28.38
N GLU A 170 4.69 24.34 27.81
CA GLU A 170 3.95 23.34 28.57
C GLU A 170 4.87 22.51 29.49
N GLU A 171 4.68 22.65 30.80
CA GLU A 171 5.32 21.81 31.80
C GLU A 171 4.73 20.39 31.85
N PRO A 172 5.51 19.38 32.28
CA PRO A 172 5.04 18.01 32.39
C PRO A 172 3.81 17.90 33.27
N THR A 173 2.76 17.29 32.73
CA THR A 173 1.46 17.15 33.42
C THR A 173 1.50 16.03 34.48
N GLY A 174 2.57 15.24 34.51
CA GLY A 174 2.74 14.07 35.37
C GLY A 174 2.02 12.82 34.86
N ASN A 175 1.32 12.92 33.72
CA ASN A 175 0.73 11.79 33.01
C ASN A 175 1.65 11.34 31.88
N GLU A 176 2.31 10.18 32.07
CA GLU A 176 3.28 9.62 31.14
C GLU A 176 2.73 9.46 29.70
N TRP A 177 1.43 9.20 29.53
CA TRP A 177 0.84 9.04 28.20
C TRP A 177 0.68 10.38 27.46
N GLU A 178 0.25 11.42 28.16
CA GLU A 178 0.10 12.77 27.60
C GLU A 178 1.48 13.39 27.37
N ASP A 179 2.40 13.27 28.32
CA ASP A 179 3.76 13.80 28.18
C ASP A 179 4.50 13.15 27.00
N ARG A 180 4.26 11.85 26.73
CA ARG A 180 4.81 11.14 25.56
C ARG A 180 4.13 11.52 24.24
N LYS A 181 2.87 11.95 24.29
CA LYS A 181 2.15 12.46 23.11
C LYS A 181 2.61 13.87 22.76
N VAL A 182 2.79 14.73 23.75
CA VAL A 182 3.42 16.05 23.62
C VAL A 182 4.85 15.92 23.11
N GLY A 183 5.65 15.01 23.69
CA GLY A 183 7.02 14.73 23.23
C GLY A 183 7.09 14.29 21.77
N ARG A 184 6.22 13.37 21.32
CA ARG A 184 6.17 12.95 19.90
C ARG A 184 5.76 14.08 18.95
N ARG A 185 4.91 15.01 19.42
CA ARG A 185 4.54 16.20 18.64
C ARG A 185 5.73 17.15 18.52
N LYS A 186 6.45 17.40 19.62
CA LYS A 186 7.72 18.13 19.60
C LYS A 186 8.74 17.45 18.65
N ASP A 187 8.94 16.15 18.72
CA ASP A 187 9.89 15.50 17.79
C ASP A 187 9.48 15.65 16.31
N PHE A 188 8.18 15.52 16.00
CA PHE A 188 7.66 15.57 14.63
C PHE A 188 7.97 16.88 13.93
N PHE A 189 7.77 17.98 14.62
CA PHE A 189 7.91 19.27 13.97
C PHE A 189 9.34 19.85 14.09
N ALA A 190 10.20 19.38 15.00
CA ALA A 190 11.62 19.73 15.02
C ALA A 190 12.27 19.22 13.72
N TYR A 191 11.89 18.02 13.33
CA TYR A 191 12.20 17.43 12.03
C TYR A 191 11.67 18.25 10.85
N MET A 192 10.48 18.87 10.96
CA MET A 192 9.94 19.74 9.90
C MET A 192 10.73 21.06 9.77
N HIS A 193 11.28 21.59 10.86
CA HIS A 193 12.11 22.80 10.84
C HIS A 193 13.53 22.51 10.30
N GLU A 194 14.06 21.29 10.47
CA GLU A 194 15.35 20.89 9.89
C GLU A 194 15.32 20.68 8.36
N ILE A 195 14.13 20.53 7.77
CA ILE A 195 13.93 20.28 6.33
C ILE A 195 13.69 21.58 5.53
N GLY A 196 13.43 22.71 6.19
CA GLY A 196 13.26 24.03 5.58
C GLY A 196 14.55 24.83 5.51
#